data_AF-C4GFM0-F1
#
_entry.id   AF-C4GFM0-F1
#
_cell.length_a   1.000
_cell.length_b   1.000
_cell.length_c   1.000
_cell.angle_alpha   90.00
_cell.angle_beta   90.00
_cell.angle_gamma   90.00
#
_symmetry.space_group_name_H-M   'P 1'
#
loop_
_entity.id
_entity.type
_entity.pdbx_description
1 polymer ?
#
loop_
_entity_poly.entity_id
_entity_poly.type
_entity_poly.pdbx_seq_one_letter_code
_entity_poly.pdbx_strand_id
1 'polypeptide(L)'
;MPTIDATIHHLAKQLLTQRESRETIATRAAQLIKQIERDDTAVSPPMFSFLQYLAGFDTLDFSRDYLFSLDDLQREYSKIQHP
;
A
#
# COMPACT_ATOMS: atom_id res chain seq x y z
N MET A 1 11.06 -4.57 -16.41
CA MET A 1 9.96 -4.77 -15.46
C MET A 1 10.12 -3.75 -14.33
N PRO A 2 9.06 -3.09 -13.86
CA PRO A 2 9.15 -2.26 -12.66
C PRO A 2 9.53 -3.11 -11.44
N THR A 3 10.28 -2.55 -10.50
CA THR A 3 10.60 -3.21 -9.22
C THR A 3 9.35 -3.29 -8.33
N ILE A 4 9.37 -4.14 -7.31
CA ILE A 4 8.31 -4.20 -6.29
C ILE A 4 8.12 -2.81 -5.67
N ASP A 5 9.21 -2.17 -5.25
CA ASP A 5 9.20 -0.83 -4.65
C ASP A 5 8.56 0.21 -5.58
N ALA A 6 8.91 0.20 -6.87
CA ALA A 6 8.31 1.09 -7.85
C ALA A 6 6.80 0.85 -8.00
N THR A 7 6.37 -0.41 -7.92
CA THR A 7 4.96 -0.80 -7.93
C THR A 7 4.23 -0.29 -6.67
N ILE A 8 4.82 -0.44 -5.49
CA ILE A 8 4.26 0.05 -4.22
C ILE A 8 4.08 1.57 -4.28
N HIS A 9 5.10 2.32 -4.73
CA HIS A 9 5.00 3.76 -4.89
C HIS A 9 3.95 4.16 -5.93
N HIS A 10 3.79 3.38 -7.00
CA HIS A 10 2.79 3.64 -8.01
C HIS A 10 1.37 3.53 -7.44
N LEU A 11 1.09 2.46 -6.69
CA LEU A 11 -0.21 2.26 -6.02
C LEU A 11 -0.54 3.41 -5.07
N ALA A 12 0.41 3.82 -4.24
CA ALA A 12 0.25 4.95 -3.32
C ALA A 12 -0.09 6.25 -4.06
N LYS A 13 0.65 6.55 -5.14
CA LYS A 13 0.41 7.75 -5.96
C LYS A 13 -0.95 7.72 -6.63
N GLN A 14 -1.38 6.58 -7.15
CA GLN A 14 -2.71 6.44 -7.76
C GLN A 14 -3.82 6.75 -6.74
N LEU A 15 -3.67 6.28 -5.50
CA LEU A 15 -4.62 6.55 -4.43
C LEU A 15 -4.61 8.03 -3.98
N LEU A 16 -3.42 8.59 -3.74
CA LEU A 16 -3.25 9.99 -3.31
C LEU A 16 -3.73 11.00 -4.36
N THR A 17 -3.57 10.68 -5.64
CA THR A 17 -4.04 11.51 -6.76
C THR A 17 -5.48 11.20 -7.16
N GLN A 18 -6.18 10.34 -6.41
CA GLN A 18 -7.58 9.93 -6.66
C GLN A 18 -7.79 9.37 -8.08
N ARG A 19 -6.75 8.80 -8.69
CA ARG A 19 -6.82 8.15 -10.00
C ARG A 19 -7.42 6.75 -9.92
N GLU A 20 -7.41 6.15 -8.74
CA GLU A 20 -7.96 4.82 -8.47
C GLU A 20 -8.69 4.83 -7.13
N SER A 21 -9.64 3.91 -6.96
CA SER A 21 -10.40 3.77 -5.71
C SER A 21 -9.58 3.07 -4.62
N ARG A 22 -10.01 3.26 -3.36
CA ARG A 22 -9.46 2.55 -2.19
C ARG A 22 -9.53 1.04 -2.39
N GLU A 23 -10.70 0.52 -2.75
CA GLU A 23 -10.95 -0.89 -3.05
C GLU A 23 -9.99 -1.47 -4.10
N THR A 24 -9.81 -0.74 -5.20
CA THR A 24 -8.94 -1.18 -6.30
C THR A 24 -7.48 -1.27 -5.82
N ILE A 25 -7.01 -0.27 -5.09
CA ILE A 25 -5.65 -0.25 -4.56
C ILE A 25 -5.45 -1.32 -3.49
N ALA A 26 -6.40 -1.50 -2.58
CA ALA A 26 -6.38 -2.54 -1.57
C ALA A 26 -6.29 -3.95 -2.19
N THR A 27 -7.10 -4.20 -3.22
CA THR A 27 -7.09 -5.46 -3.96
C THR A 27 -5.74 -5.70 -4.66
N ARG A 28 -5.23 -4.69 -5.37
CA ARG A 28 -3.92 -4.79 -6.06
C ARG A 28 -2.77 -4.98 -5.07
N ALA A 29 -2.82 -4.31 -3.93
CA ALA A 29 -1.84 -4.46 -2.86
C ALA A 29 -1.86 -5.87 -2.27
N ALA A 30 -3.04 -6.43 -1.99
CA ALA A 30 -3.19 -7.80 -1.50
C ALA A 30 -2.68 -8.85 -2.51
N GLN A 31 -2.90 -8.62 -3.81
CA GLN A 31 -2.35 -9.47 -4.87
C GLN A 31 -0.82 -9.41 -4.91
N LEU A 32 -0.25 -8.21 -4.76
CA LEU A 32 1.20 -8.02 -4.75
C LEU A 32 1.85 -8.71 -3.54
N ILE A 33 1.24 -8.65 -2.35
CA ILE A 33 1.70 -9.39 -1.17
C ILE A 33 1.77 -10.89 -1.46
N LYS A 34 0.70 -11.48 -1.98
CA LYS A 34 0.67 -12.90 -2.34
C LYS A 34 1.76 -13.27 -3.33
N GLN A 35 2.07 -12.37 -4.29
CA GLN A 35 3.14 -12.59 -5.24
C GLN A 35 4.52 -12.58 -4.56
N ILE A 36 4.78 -11.58 -3.71
CA ILE A 36 6.03 -11.46 -2.95
C ILE A 36 6.28 -12.72 -2.11
N GLU A 37 5.25 -13.18 -1.39
CA GLU A 37 5.31 -14.38 -0.55
C GLU A 37 5.52 -15.66 -1.38
N ARG A 38 4.84 -15.78 -2.53
CA ARG A 38 4.96 -16.96 -3.40
C ARG A 38 6.33 -17.05 -4.06
N ASP A 39 6.86 -15.92 -4.49
CA ASP A 39 8.09 -15.84 -5.27
C ASP A 39 9.33 -15.58 -4.37
N ASP A 40 9.17 -15.58 -3.04
CA ASP A 40 10.18 -15.28 -2.02
C ASP A 40 11.00 -14.01 -2.36
N THR A 41 10.30 -12.98 -2.83
CA THR A 41 10.94 -11.76 -3.32
C THR A 41 11.38 -10.88 -2.15
N ALA A 42 12.65 -10.52 -2.12
CA ALA A 42 13.18 -9.61 -1.10
C ALA A 42 12.56 -8.20 -1.23
N VAL A 43 11.95 -7.74 -0.14
CA VAL A 43 11.38 -6.39 -0.01
C VAL A 43 11.78 -5.85 1.36
N SER A 44 12.10 -4.56 1.45
CA SER A 44 12.47 -3.96 2.73
C SER A 44 11.29 -4.01 3.72
N PRO A 45 11.52 -4.23 5.02
CA PRO A 45 10.44 -4.27 6.00
C PRO A 45 9.52 -3.02 6.00
N PRO A 46 10.04 -1.79 5.83
CA PRO A 46 9.18 -0.61 5.71
C PRO A 46 8.29 -0.64 4.46
N MET A 47 8.78 -1.14 3.33
CA MET A 47 7.99 -1.22 2.08
C MET A 47 6.89 -2.25 2.22
N PHE A 48 7.24 -3.41 2.76
CA PHE A 48 6.27 -4.47 2.95
C PHE A 48 5.18 -4.06 3.96
N SER A 49 5.56 -3.39 5.05
CA SER A 49 4.59 -2.86 6.04
C SER A 49 3.65 -1.82 5.42
N PHE A 50 4.18 -0.92 4.59
CA PHE A 50 3.35 0.06 3.89
C PHE A 50 2.44 -0.59 2.82
N LEU A 51 2.90 -1.64 2.16
CA LEU A 51 2.07 -2.40 1.23
C LEU A 51 0.91 -3.11 1.97
N GLN A 52 1.16 -3.67 3.15
CA GLN A 52 0.10 -4.22 4.01
C GLN A 52 -0.89 -3.14 4.46
N TYR A 53 -0.39 -1.92 4.73
CA TYR A 53 -1.24 -0.77 5.02
C TYR A 53 -2.18 -0.44 3.84
N LEU A 54 -1.66 -0.42 2.60
CA LEU A 54 -2.49 -0.22 1.40
C LEU A 54 -3.54 -1.33 1.24
N ALA A 55 -3.18 -2.58 1.48
CA ALA A 55 -4.09 -3.72 1.38
C ALA A 55 -5.26 -3.63 2.39
N GLY A 56 -5.03 -3.03 3.55
CA GLY A 56 -6.05 -2.80 4.57
C GLY A 56 -6.81 -1.48 4.47
N PHE A 57 -6.54 -0.66 3.45
CA PHE A 57 -7.05 0.71 3.37
C PHE A 57 -8.55 0.81 3.04
N ASP A 58 -9.13 -0.23 2.43
CA ASP A 58 -10.55 -0.30 2.07
C ASP A 58 -11.37 -1.19 3.01
N THR A 59 -10.73 -1.92 3.91
CA THR A 59 -11.45 -2.72 4.89
C THR A 59 -12.16 -1.82 5.89
N LEU A 60 -13.50 -1.91 5.89
CA LEU A 60 -14.39 -1.50 6.98
C LEU A 60 -14.12 -2.38 8.21
N ASP A 61 -12.91 -2.32 8.75
CA ASP A 61 -12.63 -3.01 9.99
C ASP A 61 -13.32 -2.20 11.10
N PHE A 62 -14.52 -2.64 11.48
CA PHE A 62 -15.34 -2.09 12.56
C PHE A 62 -14.59 -2.03 13.91
N SER A 63 -13.38 -2.59 14.01
CA SER A 63 -12.50 -2.53 15.18
C SER A 63 -11.44 -1.43 15.14
N ARG A 64 -11.23 -0.78 13.98
CA ARG A 64 -10.33 0.37 13.85
C ARG A 64 -11.18 1.63 13.77
N ASP A 65 -11.38 2.29 14.90
CA ASP A 65 -12.07 3.59 15.04
C ASP A 65 -11.47 4.74 14.20
N TYR A 66 -10.48 4.46 13.34
CA TYR A 66 -9.82 5.40 12.47
C TYR A 66 -10.23 5.11 11.02
N LEU A 67 -11.23 5.84 10.54
CA LEU A 67 -11.41 6.04 9.10
C LEU A 67 -10.10 6.62 8.55
N PHE A 68 -9.25 5.78 7.95
CA PHE A 68 -7.97 6.22 7.43
C PHE A 68 -8.18 7.30 6.35
N SER A 69 -7.65 8.49 6.62
CA SER A 69 -7.74 9.64 5.73
C SER A 69 -6.65 9.57 4.66
N LEU A 70 -6.81 10.33 3.57
CA LEU A 70 -5.73 10.49 2.59
C LEU A 70 -4.53 11.22 3.20
N ASP A 71 -4.72 12.03 4.24
CA ASP A 71 -3.63 12.72 4.95
C ASP A 71 -2.79 11.74 5.77
N ASP A 72 -3.43 10.75 6.41
CA ASP A 72 -2.71 9.68 7.13
C ASP A 72 -1.93 8.82 6.14
N LEU A 73 -2.55 8.47 5.00
CA LEU A 73 -1.84 7.79 3.91
C LEU A 73 -0.63 8.59 3.44
N GLN A 74 -0.76 9.90 3.25
CA GLN A 74 0.35 10.76 2.82
C GLN A 74 1.48 10.76 3.86
N ARG A 75 1.16 10.79 5.16
CA ARG A 75 2.16 10.72 6.24
C ARG A 75 2.90 9.39 6.24
N GLU A 76 2.19 8.27 6.16
CA GLU A 76 2.81 6.94 6.09
C GLU A 76 3.64 6.79 4.81
N TYR A 77 3.15 7.32 3.69
CA TYR A 77 3.87 7.30 2.43
C TYR A 77 5.19 8.09 2.50
N SER A 78 5.22 9.24 3.15
CA SER A 78 6.45 10.04 3.28
C SER A 78 7.56 9.34 4.06
N LYS A 79 7.24 8.40 4.97
CA LYS A 79 8.24 7.60 5.70
C LYS A 79 9.01 6.64 4.80
N ILE A 80 8.42 6.28 3.67
CA ILE A 80 9.01 5.33 2.71
C ILE A 80 9.61 6.01 1.48
N GLN A 81 9.44 7.33 1.34
CA GLN A 81 10.02 8.12 0.26
C GLN A 81 11.49 8.47 0.49
N HIS A 82 11.97 8.39 1.72
CA HIS A 82 13.34 8.69 2.11
C HIS A 82 13.96 7.44 2.75
N PRO A 83 14.99 6.83 2.12
CA PRO A 83 15.72 5.71 2.71
C PRO A 83 16.60 6.14 3.89
#